data_AF-A0A2D7TBX1-F1
#
_entry.id   AF-A0A2D7TBX1-F1
#
_cell.length_a   1.000
_cell.length_b   1.000
_cell.length_c   1.000
_cell.angle_alpha   90.00
_cell.angle_beta   90.00
_cell.angle_gamma   90.00
#
_symmetry.space_group_name_H-M   'P 1'
#
loop_
_entity.id
_entity.type
_entity.pdbx_description
1 polymer ?
#
loop_
_entity_poly.entity_id
_entity_poly.type
_entity_poly.pdbx_seq_one_letter_code
_entity_poly.pdbx_strand_id
1 'polypeptide(L)' 'MHIGTETEKSLINKISEILNDYEDFEQPFENYNGDIVIRKKLIKRKTNDSSILTNIFKEMIKNDVKKNRV' A
#
# COMPACT_ATOMS: atom_id res chain seq x y z
N MET A 1 -29.10 3.49 -1.58
CA MET A 1 -28.04 4.31 -2.20
C MET A 1 -28.32 5.74 -1.77
N HIS A 2 -27.57 6.28 -0.80
CA HIS A 2 -27.77 7.67 -0.38
C HIS A 2 -27.37 8.57 -1.56
N ILE A 3 -28.31 9.38 -2.03
CA ILE A 3 -27.99 10.42 -3.01
C ILE A 3 -27.37 11.55 -2.19
N GLY A 4 -26.04 11.60 -2.20
CA GLY A 4 -25.31 12.66 -1.50
C GLY A 4 -25.80 14.04 -1.95
N THR A 5 -26.13 14.88 -0.99
CA THR A 5 -26.48 16.29 -1.16
C THR A 5 -25.35 17.03 -1.88
N GLU A 6 -25.66 18.16 -2.53
CA GLU A 6 -24.64 18.99 -3.17
C GLU A 6 -23.54 19.43 -2.18
N THR A 7 -23.92 19.61 -0.92
CA THR A 7 -22.99 19.95 0.17
C THR A 7 -22.00 18.82 0.46
N GLU A 8 -22.46 17.57 0.52
CA GLU A 8 -21.59 16.40 0.73
C GLU A 8 -20.62 16.21 -0.44
N LYS A 9 -21.10 16.39 -1.67
CA LYS A 9 -20.22 16.34 -2.86
C LYS A 9 -19.17 17.45 -2.83
N SER A 10 -19.56 18.67 -2.44
CA SER A 10 -18.63 19.79 -2.30
C SER A 10 -17.58 19.53 -1.21
N LEU A 11 -17.98 18.93 -0.09
CA LEU A 11 -17.08 18.54 0.99
C LEU A 11 -16.05 17.50 0.52
N ILE A 12 -16.50 16.43 -0.14
CA ILE A 12 -15.62 15.38 -0.67
C ILE A 12 -14.62 15.97 -1.66
N ASN A 13 -15.07 16.84 -2.58
CA ASN A 13 -14.19 17.49 -3.56
C ASN A 13 -13.11 18.35 -2.87
N LYS A 14 -13.47 19.13 -1.85
CA LYS A 14 -12.49 19.92 -1.09
C LYS A 14 -11.47 19.04 -0.36
N ILE A 15 -11.92 17.94 0.23
CA ILE A 15 -11.02 16.97 0.85
C ILE A 15 -10.07 16.38 -0.20
N SER A 16 -10.57 16.00 -1.37
CA SER A 16 -9.75 15.52 -2.49
C SER A 16 -8.72 16.55 -2.96
N GLU A 17 -9.09 17.83 -3.07
CA GLU A 17 -8.18 18.91 -3.42
C GLU A 17 -7.03 19.04 -2.40
N ILE A 18 -7.35 19.04 -1.10
CA ILE A 18 -6.35 19.08 -0.03
C ILE A 18 -5.42 17.87 -0.12
N LEU A 19 -5.96 16.67 -0.31
CA LEU A 19 -5.17 15.43 -0.32
C LEU A 19 -4.25 15.30 -1.54
N ASN A 20 -4.49 16.06 -2.62
CA ASN A 20 -3.56 16.10 -3.76
C ASN A 20 -2.16 16.63 -3.36
N ASP A 21 -2.09 17.47 -2.32
CA ASP A 21 -0.82 17.98 -1.79
C ASP A 21 -0.10 16.97 -0.88
N TYR A 22 -0.76 15.86 -0.52
CA TYR A 22 -0.22 14.85 0.39
C TYR A 22 -0.12 13.48 -0.29
N GLU A 23 1.05 13.21 -0.89
CA GLU A 23 1.32 11.96 -1.61
C GLU A 23 1.12 10.70 -0.76
N ASP A 24 1.28 10.80 0.56
CA ASP A 24 1.15 9.70 1.51
C ASP A 24 -0.29 9.18 1.68
N PHE A 25 -1.31 9.86 1.15
CA PHE A 25 -2.72 9.51 1.41
C PHE A 25 -3.47 9.10 0.13
N GLU A 26 -4.43 8.18 0.30
CA GLU A 26 -5.41 7.79 -0.72
C GLU A 26 -6.53 8.84 -0.81
N GLN A 27 -7.26 8.85 -1.93
CA GLN A 27 -8.43 9.70 -2.10
C GLN A 27 -9.55 9.33 -1.11
N PRO A 28 -10.38 10.29 -0.68
CA PRO A 28 -11.43 10.05 0.29
C PRO A 28 -12.56 9.23 -0.35
N PHE A 29 -13.19 8.36 0.43
CA PHE A 29 -14.40 7.65 0.01
C PHE A 29 -15.38 7.48 1.16
N GLU A 30 -16.66 7.32 0.84
CA GLU A 30 -17.71 7.07 1.82
C GLU A 30 -17.85 5.56 2.06
N ASN A 31 -17.91 5.14 3.33
CA ASN A 31 -18.17 3.75 3.68
C ASN A 31 -19.69 3.45 3.72
N TYR A 32 -20.07 2.20 3.99
CA TYR A 32 -21.48 1.81 4.08
C TYR A 32 -22.26 2.46 5.23
N ASN A 33 -21.58 3.06 6.20
CA ASN A 33 -22.17 3.77 7.34
C ASN A 33 -22.32 5.27 7.08
N GLY A 34 -21.82 5.78 5.96
CA GLY A 34 -21.78 7.22 5.67
C GLY A 34 -20.55 7.95 6.20
N ASP A 35 -19.55 7.24 6.74
CA ASP A 35 -18.31 7.87 7.20
C ASP A 35 -17.38 8.16 6.02
N ILE A 36 -16.73 9.32 6.04
CA ILE A 36 -15.64 9.66 5.12
C ILE A 36 -14.35 9.01 5.62
N VAL A 37 -13.79 8.12 4.80
CA VAL A 37 -12.56 7.38 5.10
C VAL A 37 -11.41 7.88 4.24
N ILE A 38 -10.29 8.20 4.88
CA ILE A 38 -9.02 8.58 4.23
C ILE A 38 -7.94 7.64 4.76
N ARG A 39 -7.26 6.93 3.85
CA ARG A 39 -6.24 5.94 4.23
C ARG A 39 -4.86 6.46 3.90
N LYS A 40 -3.87 6.11 4.74
CA LYS A 40 -2.46 6.27 4.38
C LYS A 40 -2.09 5.20 3.35
N LYS A 41 -1.49 5.60 2.23
CA LYS A 41 -0.95 4.68 1.23
C LYS A 41 0.03 3.73 1.89
N LEU A 42 -0.12 2.44 1.63
CA LEU A 42 0.87 1.44 1.98
C LEU A 42 2.06 1.60 1.03
N ILE A 43 3.01 2.47 1.40
CA ILE A 43 4.32 2.53 0.75
C ILE A 43 5.02 1.21 1.07
N LYS A 44 4.92 0.23 0.15
CA LYS A 44 5.74 -0.98 0.23
C LYS A 44 7.19 -0.50 0.24
N ARG A 45 7.86 -0.58 1.39
CA ARG A 45 9.31 -0.43 1.47
C ARG A 45 9.88 -1.37 0.41
N LYS A 46 10.60 -0.83 -0.58
CA LYS A 46 11.26 -1.61 -1.62
C LYS A 46 11.99 -2.75 -0.92
N THR A 47 11.54 -3.98 -1.12
CA THR A 47 12.07 -5.19 -0.51
C THR A 47 13.38 -5.60 -1.17
N ASN A 48 14.29 -4.65 -1.41
CA ASN A 48 15.59 -4.91 -2.03
C ASN A 48 16.49 -5.71 -1.08
N ASP A 49 16.30 -5.60 0.23
CA ASP A 49 17.09 -6.38 1.22
C ASP A 49 16.67 -7.85 1.28
N SER A 50 15.40 -8.15 0.94
CA SER A 50 14.91 -9.53 0.92
C SER A 50 15.57 -10.37 -0.18
N SER A 51 15.96 -9.76 -1.30
CA SER A 51 16.56 -10.48 -2.43
C SER A 51 18.01 -10.87 -2.13
N ILE A 52 18.78 -10.02 -1.44
CA ILE A 52 20.17 -10.31 -1.07
C ILE A 52 20.23 -11.50 -0.10
N LEU A 53 19.46 -11.46 0.99
CA LEU A 53 19.40 -12.57 1.95
C LEU A 53 18.90 -13.86 1.26
N THR A 54 17.85 -13.77 0.45
CA THR A 54 17.32 -14.93 -0.30
C THR A 54 18.38 -15.52 -1.23
N ASN A 55 19.18 -14.69 -1.89
CA ASN A 55 20.25 -15.15 -2.79
C ASN A 55 21.39 -15.81 -2.02
N ILE A 56 21.79 -15.27 -0.86
CA ILE A 56 22.80 -15.87 0.02
C ILE A 56 22.31 -17.24 0.51
N PHE A 57 21.07 -17.34 0.99
CA PHE A 57 20.48 -18.61 1.43
C PHE A 57 20.42 -19.66 0.30
N LYS A 58 20.03 -19.25 -0.91
CA LYS A 58 20.00 -20.15 -2.08
C LYS A 58 21.39 -20.71 -2.40
N GLU A 59 22.43 -19.88 -2.38
CA GLU A 59 23.80 -20.33 -2.65
C GLU A 59 24.36 -21.22 -1.53
N MET A 60 24.06 -20.93 -0.26
CA MET A 60 24.42 -21.81 0.86
C MET A 60 23.83 -23.22 0.71
N ILE A 61 22.51 -23.33 0.45
CA ILE A 61 21.85 -24.62 0.26
C ILE A 61 22.40 -25.35 -0.97
N LYS A 62 22.59 -24.65 -2.08
CA LYS A 62 23.13 -25.23 -3.33
C LYS A 62 24.53 -25.80 -3.14
N ASN A 63 25.38 -25.14 -2.36
CA ASN A 63 26.72 -25.62 -2.05
C ASN A 63 26.69 -26.83 -1.10
N ASP A 64 25.77 -26.85 -0.13
CA ASP A 64 25.60 -27.98 0.77
C ASP A 64 25.07 -29.25 0.05
N VAL A 65 24.04 -29.09 -0.79
CA VAL A 65 23.48 -30.19 -1.61
C VAL A 65 24.52 -30.74 -2.59
N LYS A 66 25.40 -29.90 -3.15
CA LYS A 66 26.48 -30.37 -4.03
C LYS A 66 27.56 -31.14 -3.28
N LYS A 67 27.87 -30.74 -2.04
CA LYS A 67 28.91 -31.39 -1.21
C LYS A 67 28.48 -32.76 -0.70
N ASN A 68 27.17 -32.97 -0.53
CA ASN A 68 26.58 -34.22 -0.06
C ASN A 68 26.18 -35.20 -1.20
N ARG A 69 26.53 -34.92 -2.47
CA ARG A 69 26.41 -35.86 -3.60
C ARG A 69 27.70 -36.69 -3.74
N VAL A 70 28.01 -37.50 -2.72
CA VAL A 70 29.00 -38.59 -2.76
C VAL A 70 28.25 -39.90 -2.59
#